data_AF-A0A7W1UEK6-F1
#
_entry.id   AF-A0A7W1UEK6-F1
#
_cell.length_a   1.000
_cell.length_b   1.000
_cell.length_c   1.000
_cell.angle_alpha   90.00
_cell.angle_beta   90.00
_cell.angle_gamma   90.00
#
_symmetry.space_group_name_H-M   'P 1'
#
loop_
_entity.id
_entity.type
_entity.pdbx_description
1 polymer ?
#
loop_
_entity_poly.entity_id
_entity_poly.type
_entity_poly.pdbx_seq_one_letter_code
_entity_poly.pdbx_strand_id
1 'polypeptide(L)'
;VNPGESLEYVWEAKRPGVFAYHCGAFPMIQHIARGMFGVVIVDPKDAGAMPKADREYVLVQSELFTKDPDDVQAMMDAKNDHVVFNGGIFKYDPVHAAKGGEFLTAKPGERVRFYFVNVGPNNFSSLHPIAEIWDDVWASGNPANRLQGVQTQVIGAADGAILDVVVEQKGVYPIVTHSLKDALTGAIALLEVSDEAKKLPLMPSVGPKASETTSKK
;
A
#
# COMPACT_ATOMS: atom_id res chain seq x y z
N VAL A 1 -25.08 5.42 4.02
CA VAL A 1 -25.76 6.74 3.99
C VAL A 1 -26.24 7.00 2.58
N ASN A 2 -27.46 7.50 2.39
CA ASN A 2 -27.93 7.86 1.05
C ASN A 2 -27.21 9.13 0.55
N PRO A 3 -27.21 9.41 -0.77
CA PRO A 3 -26.71 10.67 -1.30
C PRO A 3 -27.39 11.87 -0.63
N GLY A 4 -26.61 12.78 -0.06
CA GLY A 4 -27.09 13.98 0.66
C GLY A 4 -27.36 13.77 2.15
N GLU A 5 -27.23 12.55 2.68
CA GLU A 5 -27.36 12.27 4.11
C GLU A 5 -26.00 12.26 4.83
N SER A 6 -26.04 12.24 6.16
CA SER A 6 -24.85 12.14 7.02
C SER A 6 -25.05 11.10 8.12
N LEU A 7 -23.95 10.44 8.50
CA LEU A 7 -23.88 9.53 9.64
C LEU A 7 -22.59 9.86 10.40
N GLU A 8 -22.73 10.01 11.71
CA GLU A 8 -21.60 10.19 12.62
C GLU A 8 -21.57 9.04 13.63
N TYR A 9 -20.37 8.55 13.93
CA TYR A 9 -20.14 7.58 14.98
C TYR A 9 -18.79 7.84 15.63
N VAL A 10 -18.63 7.33 16.85
CA VAL A 10 -17.39 7.44 17.63
C VAL A 10 -16.85 6.05 17.88
N TRP A 11 -15.54 5.88 17.69
CA TRP A 11 -14.83 4.65 17.97
C TRP A 11 -13.54 4.95 18.73
N GLU A 12 -13.14 4.03 19.61
CA GLU A 12 -11.88 4.10 20.36
C GLU A 12 -10.86 3.11 19.77
N ALA A 13 -9.69 3.62 19.38
CA ALA A 13 -8.57 2.82 18.88
C ALA A 13 -7.87 2.04 20.00
N LYS A 14 -8.38 0.84 20.29
CA LYS A 14 -7.90 0.00 21.41
C LYS A 14 -6.65 -0.84 21.10
N ARG A 15 -6.30 -1.03 19.83
CA ARG A 15 -5.20 -1.89 19.39
C ARG A 15 -4.30 -1.12 18.43
N PRO A 16 -2.97 -1.10 18.67
CA PRO A 16 -2.05 -0.51 17.71
C PRO A 16 -1.91 -1.40 16.49
N GLY A 17 -1.57 -0.79 15.36
CA GLY A 17 -1.34 -1.51 14.12
C GLY A 17 -1.66 -0.74 12.86
N VAL A 18 -1.85 -1.49 11.78
CA VAL A 18 -2.24 -1.00 10.46
C VAL A 18 -3.50 -1.74 10.01
N PHE A 19 -4.54 -1.00 9.66
CA PHE A 19 -5.87 -1.55 9.41
C PHE A 19 -6.43 -1.00 8.10
N ALA A 20 -6.99 -1.88 7.27
CA ALA A 20 -7.79 -1.46 6.14
C ALA A 20 -9.08 -0.76 6.62
N TYR A 21 -9.48 0.32 5.96
CA TYR A 21 -10.86 0.79 6.00
C TYR A 21 -11.41 0.79 4.58
N HIS A 22 -12.71 0.51 4.42
CA HIS A 22 -13.37 0.54 3.13
C HIS A 22 -14.87 0.75 3.28
N CYS A 23 -15.54 1.06 2.16
CA CYS A 23 -16.99 1.10 2.11
C CYS A 23 -17.58 -0.31 2.32
N GLY A 24 -18.61 -0.41 3.16
CA GLY A 24 -19.35 -1.65 3.44
C GLY A 24 -20.72 -1.74 2.75
N ALA A 25 -21.04 -0.84 1.83
CA ALA A 25 -22.31 -0.85 1.10
C ALA A 25 -22.38 -2.02 0.08
N PHE A 26 -23.59 -2.44 -0.29
CA PHE A 26 -23.80 -3.55 -1.21
C PHE A 26 -23.73 -3.13 -2.69
N PRO A 27 -23.08 -3.89 -3.57
CA PRO A 27 -22.20 -5.02 -3.28
C PRO A 27 -20.78 -4.55 -2.92
N MET A 28 -20.25 -5.00 -1.79
CA MET A 28 -18.99 -4.50 -1.20
C MET A 28 -17.80 -4.61 -2.15
N ILE A 29 -17.73 -5.71 -2.91
CA ILE A 29 -16.67 -5.97 -3.90
C ILE A 29 -16.53 -4.82 -4.92
N GLN A 30 -17.66 -4.25 -5.38
CA GLN A 30 -17.68 -3.16 -6.34
C GLN A 30 -17.19 -1.86 -5.72
N HIS A 31 -17.64 -1.54 -4.51
CA HIS A 31 -17.22 -0.31 -3.84
C HIS A 31 -15.70 -0.30 -3.57
N ILE A 32 -15.14 -1.44 -3.15
CA ILE A 32 -13.69 -1.60 -2.96
C ILE A 32 -12.97 -1.48 -4.31
N ALA A 33 -13.40 -2.24 -5.33
CA ALA A 33 -12.80 -2.22 -6.67
C ALA A 33 -12.82 -0.82 -7.32
N ARG A 34 -13.83 0.01 -7.00
CA ARG A 34 -13.95 1.39 -7.46
C ARG A 34 -13.12 2.40 -6.65
N GLY A 35 -12.37 1.95 -5.65
CA GLY A 35 -11.41 2.78 -4.91
C GLY A 35 -11.89 3.31 -3.57
N MET A 36 -13.02 2.85 -3.02
CA MET A 36 -13.52 3.33 -1.72
C MET A 36 -12.82 2.63 -0.55
N PHE A 37 -11.52 2.89 -0.39
CA PHE A 37 -10.69 2.31 0.64
C PHE A 37 -9.60 3.25 1.15
N GLY A 38 -8.92 2.84 2.22
CA GLY A 38 -7.67 3.40 2.68
C GLY A 38 -7.14 2.66 3.91
N VAL A 39 -6.27 3.34 4.65
CA VAL A 39 -5.55 2.77 5.80
C VAL A 39 -5.76 3.63 7.04
N VAL A 40 -6.02 2.97 8.18
CA VAL A 40 -5.89 3.56 9.51
C VAL A 40 -4.62 3.02 10.15
N ILE A 41 -3.71 3.92 10.53
CA ILE A 41 -2.54 3.59 11.35
C ILE A 41 -2.87 3.99 12.79
N VAL A 42 -2.67 3.06 13.72
CA VAL A 42 -2.82 3.30 15.16
C VAL A 42 -1.45 3.08 15.80
N ASP A 43 -0.77 4.16 16.14
CA ASP A 43 0.54 4.07 16.77
C ASP A 43 0.47 3.36 18.14
N PRO A 44 1.46 2.53 18.50
CA PRO A 44 1.60 2.02 19.85
C PRO A 44 1.69 3.16 20.87
N LYS A 45 1.01 2.98 22.01
CA LYS A 45 1.12 3.93 23.13
C LYS A 45 2.55 4.01 23.69
N ASP A 46 3.26 2.88 23.68
CA ASP A 46 4.67 2.84 24.00
C ASP A 46 5.50 3.12 22.75
N ALA A 47 6.13 4.29 22.70
CA ALA A 47 6.99 4.70 21.58
C ALA A 47 8.24 3.81 21.41
N GLY A 48 8.61 3.02 22.43
CA GLY A 48 9.70 2.04 22.38
C GLY A 48 9.27 0.65 21.91
N ALA A 49 7.98 0.43 21.62
CA ALA A 49 7.45 -0.89 21.27
C ALA A 49 7.95 -1.41 19.91
N MET A 50 8.42 -0.52 19.04
CA MET A 50 9.00 -0.85 17.75
C MET A 50 10.33 -0.09 17.55
N PRO A 51 11.27 -0.63 16.76
CA PRO A 51 12.44 0.13 16.32
C PRO A 51 12.01 1.44 15.66
N LYS A 52 12.78 2.51 15.88
CA LYS A 52 12.54 3.80 15.23
C LYS A 52 12.76 3.65 13.72
N ALA A 53 11.76 4.04 12.93
CA ALA A 53 11.89 4.16 11.49
C ALA A 53 12.48 5.52 11.09
N ASP A 54 13.36 5.53 10.09
CA ASP A 54 13.90 6.77 9.50
C ASP A 54 12.99 7.29 8.38
N ARG A 55 12.38 6.34 7.66
CA ARG A 55 11.44 6.54 6.55
C ARG A 55 10.19 5.72 6.79
N GLU A 56 9.05 6.26 6.39
CA GLU A 56 7.76 5.59 6.50
C GLU A 56 6.98 5.78 5.20
N TYR A 57 6.42 4.67 4.69
CA TYR A 57 5.63 4.64 3.47
C TYR A 57 4.37 3.81 3.66
N VAL A 58 3.24 4.24 3.09
CA VAL A 58 2.05 3.39 2.97
C VAL A 58 1.97 2.85 1.55
N LEU A 59 1.77 1.55 1.43
CA LEU A 59 1.46 0.87 0.18
C LEU A 59 0.16 0.08 0.34
N VAL A 60 -0.83 0.43 -0.47
CA VAL A 60 -2.13 -0.27 -0.51
C VAL A 60 -2.21 -1.04 -1.82
N GLN A 61 -2.30 -2.37 -1.74
CA GLN A 61 -2.55 -3.21 -2.90
C GLN A 61 -4.05 -3.30 -3.18
N SER A 62 -4.44 -3.12 -4.44
CA SER A 62 -5.81 -3.33 -4.91
C SER A 62 -5.85 -3.87 -6.35
N GLU A 63 -6.93 -4.57 -6.71
CA GLU A 63 -7.20 -4.90 -8.11
C GLU A 63 -7.91 -3.75 -8.85
N LEU A 64 -7.61 -3.59 -10.14
CA LEU A 64 -8.33 -2.66 -11.03
C LEU A 64 -9.07 -3.41 -12.12
N PHE A 65 -10.31 -2.99 -12.35
CA PHE A 65 -11.21 -3.44 -13.41
C PHE A 65 -11.43 -2.24 -14.34
N THR A 66 -10.59 -2.12 -15.36
CA THR A 66 -10.52 -0.92 -16.22
C THR A 66 -11.42 -1.02 -17.44
N LYS A 67 -11.78 -2.24 -17.85
CA LYS A 67 -12.71 -2.47 -18.97
C LYS A 67 -14.14 -2.01 -18.66
N ASP A 68 -14.65 -2.42 -17.50
CA ASP A 68 -15.96 -2.03 -16.99
C ASP A 68 -15.92 -2.01 -15.45
N PRO A 69 -15.91 -0.82 -14.81
CA PRO A 69 -15.90 -0.70 -13.36
C PRO A 69 -17.24 -1.06 -12.70
N ASP A 70 -18.29 -1.35 -13.49
CA ASP A 70 -19.61 -1.74 -13.03
C ASP A 70 -19.94 -3.23 -13.28
N ASP A 71 -19.05 -3.97 -13.93
CA ASP A 71 -19.19 -5.43 -14.13
C ASP A 71 -18.83 -6.20 -12.85
N VAL A 72 -19.84 -6.34 -11.96
CA VAL A 72 -19.72 -7.12 -10.73
C VAL A 72 -19.41 -8.59 -11.01
N GLN A 73 -19.88 -9.16 -12.12
CA GLN A 73 -19.61 -10.56 -12.44
C GLN A 73 -18.14 -10.77 -12.79
N ALA A 74 -17.52 -9.85 -13.54
CA ALA A 74 -16.07 -9.89 -13.77
C ALA A 74 -15.27 -9.80 -12.45
N MET A 75 -15.75 -9.02 -11.48
CA MET A 75 -15.15 -8.95 -10.15
C MET A 75 -15.26 -10.28 -9.40
N MET A 76 -16.43 -10.92 -9.43
CA MET A 76 -16.65 -12.23 -8.81
C MET A 76 -15.84 -13.35 -9.48
N ASP A 77 -15.65 -13.26 -10.80
CA ASP A 77 -14.84 -14.19 -11.58
C ASP A 77 -13.32 -13.92 -11.46
N ALA A 78 -12.91 -12.93 -10.66
CA ALA A 78 -11.52 -12.46 -10.52
C ALA A 78 -10.85 -12.11 -11.86
N LYS A 79 -11.61 -11.49 -12.77
CA LYS A 79 -11.14 -11.01 -14.08
C LYS A 79 -10.58 -9.59 -14.02
N ASN A 80 -9.74 -9.30 -13.04
CA ASN A 80 -9.08 -8.01 -12.92
C ASN A 80 -8.08 -7.78 -14.07
N ASP A 81 -7.95 -6.53 -14.51
CA ASP A 81 -7.01 -6.13 -15.56
C ASP A 81 -5.62 -5.87 -14.98
N HIS A 82 -5.57 -5.28 -13.79
CA HIS A 82 -4.32 -4.94 -13.09
C HIS A 82 -4.41 -5.28 -11.61
N VAL A 83 -3.24 -5.45 -10.99
CA VAL A 83 -3.05 -5.26 -9.55
C VAL A 83 -2.09 -4.10 -9.39
N VAL A 84 -2.37 -3.20 -8.45
CA VAL A 84 -1.66 -1.93 -8.33
C VAL A 84 -1.34 -1.60 -6.87
N PHE A 85 -0.32 -0.77 -6.68
CA PHE A 85 -0.10 -0.08 -5.41
C PHE A 85 -0.61 1.36 -5.46
N ASN A 86 -1.32 1.78 -4.41
CA ASN A 86 -1.89 3.12 -4.24
C ASN A 86 -2.69 3.60 -5.47
N GLY A 87 -3.46 2.70 -6.07
CA GLY A 87 -4.41 2.98 -7.15
C GLY A 87 -3.80 3.25 -8.53
N GLY A 88 -2.49 3.13 -8.72
CA GLY A 88 -1.82 3.43 -9.99
C GLY A 88 -1.01 2.27 -10.55
N ILE A 89 -1.18 1.98 -11.83
CA ILE A 89 -0.39 0.98 -12.56
C ILE A 89 1.08 1.43 -12.57
N PHE A 90 1.99 0.63 -11.98
CA PHE A 90 3.42 0.95 -11.88
C PHE A 90 3.70 2.33 -11.29
N LYS A 91 2.85 2.79 -10.36
CA LYS A 91 2.91 4.15 -9.81
C LYS A 91 4.29 4.52 -9.27
N TYR A 92 4.94 3.55 -8.62
CA TYR A 92 6.24 3.75 -7.99
C TYR A 92 7.37 3.07 -8.76
N ASP A 93 7.17 2.85 -10.06
CA ASP A 93 8.11 2.13 -10.92
C ASP A 93 8.40 2.93 -12.19
N PRO A 94 9.31 3.91 -12.11
CA PRO A 94 9.72 4.69 -13.28
C PRO A 94 10.47 3.87 -14.35
N VAL A 95 10.87 2.62 -14.06
CA VAL A 95 11.59 1.77 -15.01
C VAL A 95 10.61 1.10 -15.97
N HIS A 96 9.47 0.63 -15.47
CA HIS A 96 8.48 -0.10 -16.27
C HIS A 96 7.24 0.73 -16.63
N ALA A 97 6.96 1.84 -15.93
CA ALA A 97 5.77 2.66 -16.19
C ALA A 97 5.83 3.38 -17.55
N ALA A 98 4.86 3.09 -18.42
CA ALA A 98 4.75 3.73 -19.74
C ALA A 98 4.47 5.24 -19.69
N LYS A 99 3.91 5.75 -18.58
CA LYS A 99 3.49 7.17 -18.41
C LYS A 99 4.22 7.89 -17.27
N GLY A 100 5.40 7.40 -16.90
CA GLY A 100 6.14 7.88 -15.74
C GLY A 100 5.67 7.23 -14.44
N GLY A 101 6.57 7.21 -13.47
CA GLY A 101 6.41 6.73 -12.09
C GLY A 101 7.42 7.45 -11.20
N GLU A 102 7.32 7.28 -9.89
CA GLU A 102 8.24 7.92 -8.94
C GLU A 102 8.92 6.88 -8.07
N PHE A 103 10.20 7.06 -7.76
CA PHE A 103 10.86 6.22 -6.77
C PHE A 103 10.33 6.53 -5.37
N LEU A 104 10.18 5.49 -4.55
CA LEU A 104 10.34 5.65 -3.10
C LEU A 104 11.83 5.83 -2.82
N THR A 105 12.20 6.52 -1.75
CA THR A 105 13.63 6.83 -1.52
C THR A 105 14.08 6.58 -0.08
N ALA A 106 15.32 6.14 0.08
CA ALA A 106 16.00 6.01 1.36
C ALA A 106 17.51 6.23 1.21
N LYS A 107 18.21 6.41 2.31
CA LYS A 107 19.68 6.43 2.36
C LYS A 107 20.21 5.08 2.83
N PRO A 108 21.46 4.73 2.48
CA PRO A 108 22.11 3.54 3.02
C PRO A 108 22.03 3.49 4.56
N GLY A 109 21.61 2.36 5.10
CA GLY A 109 21.48 2.10 6.55
C GLY A 109 20.22 2.66 7.21
N GLU A 110 19.36 3.40 6.49
CA GLU A 110 18.08 3.85 7.04
C GLU A 110 17.11 2.67 7.19
N ARG A 111 16.36 2.66 8.30
CA ARG A 111 15.23 1.76 8.48
C ARG A 111 14.00 2.32 7.77
N VAL A 112 13.56 1.61 6.74
CA VAL A 112 12.37 1.96 5.95
C VAL A 112 11.20 1.11 6.40
N ARG A 113 10.18 1.75 6.96
CA ARG A 113 8.95 1.11 7.41
C ARG A 113 7.85 1.23 6.36
N PHE A 114 7.28 0.10 5.98
CA PHE A 114 6.12 0.00 5.12
C PHE A 114 4.88 -0.35 5.94
N TYR A 115 3.89 0.53 5.94
CA TYR A 115 2.53 0.24 6.35
C TYR A 115 1.80 -0.34 5.14
N PHE A 116 1.76 -1.67 5.03
CA PHE A 116 1.17 -2.35 3.90
C PHE A 116 -0.24 -2.85 4.21
N VAL A 117 -1.18 -2.60 3.30
CA VAL A 117 -2.52 -3.16 3.34
C VAL A 117 -2.85 -3.78 1.99
N ASN A 118 -3.28 -5.04 1.98
CA ASN A 118 -3.90 -5.62 0.81
C ASN A 118 -5.42 -5.47 0.95
N VAL A 119 -6.00 -4.46 0.28
CA VAL A 119 -7.45 -4.26 0.34
C VAL A 119 -8.20 -5.20 -0.60
N GLY A 120 -7.53 -5.76 -1.61
CA GLY A 120 -8.13 -6.65 -2.60
C GLY A 120 -8.96 -5.91 -3.67
N PRO A 121 -10.19 -6.36 -3.97
CA PRO A 121 -11.04 -7.19 -3.11
C PRO A 121 -10.75 -8.71 -3.02
N ASN A 122 -9.98 -9.31 -3.93
CA ASN A 122 -9.92 -10.77 -4.09
C ASN A 122 -8.53 -11.38 -3.89
N ASN A 123 -7.47 -10.76 -4.44
CA ASN A 123 -6.19 -11.44 -4.57
C ASN A 123 -5.42 -11.43 -3.25
N PHE A 124 -4.56 -12.43 -3.06
CA PHE A 124 -3.52 -12.38 -2.04
C PHE A 124 -2.34 -11.51 -2.50
N SER A 125 -1.63 -10.94 -1.55
CA SER A 125 -0.30 -10.37 -1.77
C SER A 125 0.76 -11.32 -1.21
N SER A 126 1.83 -11.57 -1.97
CA SER A 126 3.01 -12.31 -1.51
C SER A 126 4.18 -11.33 -1.46
N LEU A 127 4.17 -10.41 -0.50
CA LEU A 127 4.99 -9.20 -0.52
C LEU A 127 6.46 -9.50 -0.24
N HIS A 128 7.32 -9.14 -1.19
CA HIS A 128 8.74 -9.48 -1.23
C HIS A 128 9.59 -8.27 -1.64
N PRO A 129 10.70 -7.97 -0.93
CA PRO A 129 11.68 -6.97 -1.34
C PRO A 129 12.80 -7.69 -2.12
N ILE A 130 12.81 -7.53 -3.45
CA ILE A 130 13.84 -8.14 -4.31
C ILE A 130 15.21 -7.60 -3.90
N ALA A 131 16.16 -8.53 -3.77
CA ALA A 131 17.55 -8.30 -3.34
C ALA A 131 17.72 -7.89 -1.87
N GLU A 132 16.67 -7.99 -1.04
CA GLU A 132 16.70 -7.71 0.40
C GLU A 132 15.86 -8.71 1.20
N ILE A 133 15.81 -8.52 2.52
CA ILE A 133 14.97 -9.28 3.43
C ILE A 133 14.11 -8.31 4.28
N TRP A 134 12.90 -8.71 4.67
CA TRP A 134 12.19 -7.96 5.71
C TRP A 134 12.87 -8.22 7.05
N ASP A 135 13.57 -7.21 7.59
CA ASP A 135 14.19 -7.26 8.91
C ASP A 135 13.17 -7.62 9.99
N ASP A 136 12.01 -6.96 9.94
CA ASP A 136 10.92 -7.15 10.86
C ASP A 136 9.57 -7.11 10.14
N VAL A 137 8.67 -7.99 10.53
CA VAL A 137 7.28 -8.01 10.07
C VAL A 137 6.35 -8.11 11.27
N TRP A 138 5.32 -7.27 11.30
CA TRP A 138 4.28 -7.31 12.33
C TRP A 138 2.93 -7.52 11.67
N ALA A 139 2.34 -8.72 11.86
CA ALA A 139 1.00 -9.01 11.38
C ALA A 139 -0.03 -8.07 12.03
N SER A 140 -0.89 -7.46 11.21
CA SER A 140 -1.78 -6.34 11.55
C SER A 140 -1.07 -5.13 12.18
N GLY A 141 0.26 -5.03 12.08
CA GLY A 141 1.07 -3.96 12.68
C GLY A 141 1.20 -4.00 14.20
N ASN A 142 0.75 -5.06 14.86
CA ASN A 142 0.82 -5.15 16.31
C ASN A 142 2.24 -5.54 16.76
N PRO A 143 2.90 -4.78 17.65
CA PRO A 143 4.26 -5.09 18.12
C PRO A 143 4.43 -6.49 18.72
N ALA A 144 3.35 -7.08 19.26
CA ALA A 144 3.37 -8.44 19.81
C ALA A 144 3.53 -9.54 18.75
N ASN A 145 3.27 -9.25 17.47
CA ASN A 145 3.27 -10.22 16.37
C ASN A 145 4.55 -10.13 15.53
N ARG A 146 5.69 -9.82 16.15
CA ARG A 146 6.96 -9.60 15.45
C ARG A 146 7.55 -10.92 14.93
N LEU A 147 7.75 -10.98 13.62
CA LEU A 147 8.62 -11.93 12.93
C LEU A 147 9.88 -11.20 12.47
N GLN A 148 10.98 -11.93 12.31
CA GLN A 148 12.27 -11.36 11.91
C GLN A 148 12.91 -12.18 10.79
N GLY A 149 13.63 -11.53 9.88
CA GLY A 149 14.32 -12.20 8.77
C GLY A 149 13.36 -12.92 7.83
N VAL A 150 12.29 -12.23 7.42
CA VAL A 150 11.23 -12.80 6.57
C VAL A 150 11.51 -12.48 5.11
N GLN A 151 11.66 -13.50 4.27
CA GLN A 151 11.88 -13.29 2.82
C GLN A 151 10.64 -12.71 2.12
N THR A 152 9.45 -13.22 2.49
CA THR A 152 8.19 -12.91 1.82
C THR A 152 7.05 -13.04 2.83
N GLN A 153 6.17 -12.05 2.89
CA GLN A 153 5.00 -12.06 3.76
C GLN A 153 3.72 -12.23 2.94
N VAL A 154 2.92 -13.25 3.26
CA VAL A 154 1.59 -13.43 2.65
C VAL A 154 0.58 -12.55 3.38
N ILE A 155 -0.19 -11.76 2.63
CA ILE A 155 -1.17 -10.81 3.17
C ILE A 155 -2.48 -11.02 2.41
N GLY A 156 -3.50 -11.47 3.13
CA GLY A 156 -4.83 -11.77 2.55
C GLY A 156 -5.58 -10.51 2.12
N ALA A 157 -6.70 -10.69 1.40
CA ALA A 157 -7.61 -9.59 1.14
C ALA A 157 -8.19 -9.04 2.47
N ALA A 158 -8.25 -7.72 2.58
CA ALA A 158 -8.60 -6.96 3.79
C ALA A 158 -7.66 -7.18 4.99
N ASP A 159 -6.41 -7.59 4.74
CA ASP A 159 -5.37 -7.77 5.76
C ASP A 159 -4.25 -6.71 5.61
N GLY A 160 -3.44 -6.55 6.67
CA GLY A 160 -2.34 -5.59 6.69
C GLY A 160 -1.18 -6.05 7.55
N ALA A 161 0.01 -5.53 7.25
CA ALA A 161 1.22 -5.75 8.02
C ALA A 161 2.11 -4.51 8.01
N ILE A 162 2.86 -4.32 9.09
CA ILE A 162 4.01 -3.39 9.07
C ILE A 162 5.24 -4.21 8.72
N LEU A 163 6.04 -3.74 7.76
CA LEU A 163 7.27 -4.41 7.34
C LEU A 163 8.41 -3.41 7.33
N ASP A 164 9.50 -3.72 8.03
CA ASP A 164 10.72 -2.93 7.99
C ASP A 164 11.76 -3.62 7.11
N VAL A 165 12.52 -2.81 6.37
CA VAL A 165 13.74 -3.22 5.66
C VAL A 165 14.85 -2.18 5.91
N VAL A 166 16.08 -2.65 6.08
CA VAL A 166 17.29 -1.85 6.20
C VAL A 166 18.21 -2.20 5.03
N VAL A 167 18.50 -1.22 4.20
CA VAL A 167 19.30 -1.43 2.99
C VAL A 167 20.67 -0.79 3.15
N GLU A 168 21.74 -1.58 3.18
CA GLU A 168 23.10 -1.08 3.44
C GLU A 168 23.80 -0.52 2.20
N GLN A 169 23.39 -0.93 1.00
CA GLN A 169 24.06 -0.59 -0.25
C GLN A 169 23.20 0.35 -1.11
N LYS A 170 23.88 1.18 -1.90
CA LYS A 170 23.20 2.02 -2.89
C LYS A 170 22.66 1.15 -4.02
N GLY A 171 21.46 1.46 -4.49
CA GLY A 171 20.83 0.68 -5.55
C GLY A 171 19.34 0.95 -5.67
N VAL A 172 18.66 0.11 -6.44
CA VAL A 172 17.21 0.13 -6.58
C VAL A 172 16.67 -1.22 -6.19
N TYR A 173 15.73 -1.23 -5.26
CA TYR A 173 15.21 -2.42 -4.58
C TYR A 173 13.70 -2.52 -4.85
N PRO A 174 13.27 -3.42 -5.75
CA PRO A 174 11.85 -3.60 -6.03
C PRO A 174 11.11 -4.27 -4.88
N ILE A 175 10.00 -3.67 -4.47
CA ILE A 175 9.01 -4.26 -3.56
C ILE A 175 7.85 -4.72 -4.43
N VAL A 176 7.56 -6.03 -4.39
CA VAL A 176 6.59 -6.66 -5.29
C VAL A 176 5.66 -7.59 -4.52
N THR A 177 4.45 -7.79 -5.04
CA THR A 177 3.77 -9.06 -4.77
C THR A 177 4.37 -10.14 -5.67
N HIS A 178 4.85 -11.23 -5.09
CA HIS A 178 5.50 -12.31 -5.81
C HIS A 178 4.51 -13.28 -6.49
N SER A 179 3.20 -12.99 -6.42
CA SER A 179 2.27 -13.43 -7.46
C SER A 179 2.62 -12.67 -8.75
N LEU A 180 3.52 -13.24 -9.57
CA LEU A 180 4.19 -12.48 -10.63
C LEU A 180 3.23 -11.94 -11.70
N LYS A 181 2.07 -12.57 -11.92
CA LYS A 181 1.01 -11.99 -12.76
C LYS A 181 0.59 -10.60 -12.23
N ASP A 182 0.46 -10.47 -10.93
CA ASP A 182 0.00 -9.25 -10.27
C ASP A 182 1.12 -8.18 -10.28
N ALA A 183 2.38 -8.57 -10.00
CA ALA A 183 3.52 -7.66 -10.17
C ALA A 183 3.63 -7.14 -11.61
N LEU A 184 3.63 -8.03 -12.60
CA LEU A 184 3.80 -7.69 -14.02
C LEU A 184 2.61 -6.95 -14.62
N THR A 185 1.51 -6.77 -13.87
CA THR A 185 0.36 -5.95 -14.29
C THR A 185 0.28 -4.61 -13.55
N GLY A 186 1.18 -4.32 -12.61
CA GLY A 186 1.29 -2.98 -12.00
C GLY A 186 1.78 -2.93 -10.55
N ALA A 187 1.86 -4.06 -9.84
CA ALA A 187 2.16 -4.11 -8.41
C ALA A 187 3.67 -4.23 -8.12
N ILE A 188 4.41 -3.23 -8.59
CA ILE A 188 5.84 -3.03 -8.30
C ILE A 188 6.03 -1.61 -7.75
N ALA A 189 6.77 -1.49 -6.66
CA ALA A 189 7.28 -0.22 -6.16
C ALA A 189 8.79 -0.28 -6.03
N LEU A 190 9.50 0.69 -6.59
CA LEU A 190 10.95 0.76 -6.57
C LEU A 190 11.43 1.68 -5.43
N LEU A 191 12.21 1.12 -4.52
CA LEU A 191 12.94 1.87 -3.50
C LEU A 191 14.35 2.20 -4.01
N GLU A 192 14.60 3.47 -4.33
CA GLU A 192 15.93 3.97 -4.67
C GLU A 192 16.69 4.33 -3.38
N VAL A 193 17.88 3.74 -3.22
CA VAL A 193 18.78 3.97 -2.10
C VAL A 193 20.00 4.74 -2.58
N SER A 194 20.13 5.99 -2.13
CA SER A 194 21.18 6.93 -2.55
C SER A 194 21.54 7.93 -1.44
N ASP A 195 22.70 8.58 -1.52
CA ASP A 195 23.12 9.56 -0.49
C ASP A 195 22.27 10.85 -0.56
N GLU A 196 21.80 11.16 -1.77
CA GLU A 196 21.02 12.33 -2.14
C GLU A 196 19.51 12.15 -1.86
N ALA A 197 19.09 10.96 -1.38
CA ALA A 197 17.69 10.63 -1.17
C ALA A 197 16.97 11.64 -0.27
N LYS A 198 15.94 12.29 -0.84
CA LYS A 198 15.10 13.28 -0.14
C LYS A 198 14.02 12.59 0.68
N LYS A 199 13.72 13.10 1.88
CA LYS A 199 12.60 12.57 2.66
C LYS A 199 11.27 12.89 1.97
N LEU A 200 10.50 11.84 1.69
CA LEU A 200 9.17 11.92 1.08
C LEU A 200 8.07 11.91 2.17
N PRO A 201 6.85 12.39 1.87
CA PRO A 201 5.70 12.20 2.77
C PRO A 201 5.30 10.72 2.85
N LEU A 202 4.46 10.39 3.83
CA LEU A 202 3.98 9.01 4.09
C LEU A 202 3.31 8.33 2.88
N MET A 203 2.57 9.10 2.08
CA MET A 203 1.96 8.64 0.83
C MET A 203 2.40 9.53 -0.33
N PRO A 204 3.61 9.33 -0.87
CA PRO A 204 4.09 10.15 -1.99
C PRO A 204 3.22 9.91 -3.23
N SER A 205 3.05 10.99 -4.00
CA SER A 205 2.20 11.04 -5.20
C SER A 205 0.74 10.62 -5.02
N VAL A 206 0.23 10.56 -3.78
CA VAL A 206 -1.19 10.38 -3.44
C VAL A 206 -1.72 11.68 -2.85
N GLY A 207 -2.56 12.38 -3.62
CA GLY A 207 -3.15 13.66 -3.23
C GLY A 207 -4.05 14.17 -4.37
N PRO A 208 -4.94 15.15 -4.11
CA PRO A 208 -5.69 15.77 -5.19
C PRO A 208 -4.69 16.30 -6.21
N LYS A 209 -4.79 15.86 -7.48
CA LYS A 209 -4.24 16.67 -8.57
C LYS A 209 -4.85 18.05 -8.35
N ALA A 210 -4.03 19.08 -8.20
CA ALA A 210 -4.54 20.44 -8.14
C ALA A 210 -5.51 20.58 -9.31
N SER A 211 -6.81 20.70 -9.02
CA SER A 211 -7.77 20.98 -10.06
C SER A 211 -7.39 22.35 -10.56
N GLU A 212 -6.95 22.45 -11.80
CA GLU A 212 -6.94 23.73 -12.51
C GLU A 212 -8.40 24.16 -12.64
N THR A 213 -8.96 24.72 -11.57
CA THR A 213 -10.17 25.53 -11.65
C THR A 213 -9.79 26.77 -12.43
N THR A 214 -9.88 26.68 -13.74
CA THR A 214 -10.05 27.86 -14.59
C THR A 214 -11.41 28.44 -14.21
N SER A 215 -11.41 29.36 -13.25
CA SER A 215 -12.57 30.23 -13.04
C SER A 215 -12.72 31.06 -14.31
N LYS A 216 -13.66 30.68 -15.18
CA LYS A 216 -14.18 31.62 -16.16
C LYS A 216 -14.94 32.69 -15.38
N LYS A 217 -14.36 33.89 -15.33
CA LYS A 217 -15.11 35.13 -15.09
C LYS A 217 -15.98 35.43 -16.29
#